data_AF-A0A238VN44-F1
#
_entry.id   AF-A0A238VN44-F1
#
_cell.length_a   1.000
_cell.length_b   1.000
_cell.length_c   1.000
_cell.angle_alpha   90.00
_cell.angle_beta   90.00
_cell.angle_gamma   90.00
#
_symmetry.space_group_name_H-M   'P 1'
#
loop_
_entity.id
_entity.type
_entity.pdbx_description
1 polymer ?
#
loop_
_entity_poly.entity_id
_entity_poly.type
_entity_poly.pdbx_seq_one_letter_code
_entity_poly.pdbx_strand_id
1 'polypeptide(L)' 'MKPYALAAALMIPQAVLAHPGDHGSASPVHLLSQADHLATLAMIIALGMAAWLFLRGRP' A
#
# COMPACT_ATOMS: atom_id res chain seq x y z
N MET A 1 -13.40 -19.51 9.35
CA MET A 1 -12.46 -18.82 8.44
C MET A 1 -11.68 -17.82 9.27
N LYS A 2 -10.35 -17.80 9.15
CA LYS A 2 -9.51 -16.91 9.97
C LYS A 2 -9.68 -15.46 9.50
N PRO A 3 -9.72 -14.45 10.39
CA PRO A 3 -10.10 -13.07 10.06
C PRO A 3 -9.19 -12.42 9.00
N TYR A 4 -7.93 -12.86 8.91
CA TYR A 4 -6.98 -12.41 7.89
C TYR A 4 -7.35 -12.82 6.46
N ALA A 5 -8.08 -13.93 6.27
CA ALA A 5 -8.51 -14.38 4.95
C ALA A 5 -9.60 -13.45 4.38
N LEU A 6 -10.44 -12.88 5.25
CA LEU A 6 -11.48 -11.92 4.86
C LEU A 6 -10.86 -10.58 4.47
N ALA A 7 -9.86 -10.11 5.23
CA ALA A 7 -9.13 -8.88 4.90
C ALA A 7 -8.40 -9.00 3.55
N ALA A 8 -7.75 -10.13 3.27
CA ALA A 8 -7.13 -10.38 1.97
C ALA A 8 -8.16 -10.39 0.83
N ALA A 9 -9.31 -11.05 1.03
CA ALA A 9 -10.38 -11.11 0.03
C ALA A 9 -11.01 -9.73 -0.29
N LEU A 10 -11.06 -8.81 0.68
CA LEU A 10 -11.56 -7.45 0.50
C LEU A 10 -10.58 -6.52 -0.23
N MET A 11 -9.29 -6.86 -0.29
CA MET A 11 -8.25 -6.07 -0.97
C MET A 11 -8.09 -6.43 -2.46
N ILE A 12 -8.50 -7.64 -2.88
CA ILE A 12 -8.38 -8.13 -4.26
C ILE A 12 -9.19 -7.30 -5.28
N PRO A 13 -10.42 -6.83 -4.99
CA PRO A 13 -11.20 -6.04 -5.97
C PRO A 13 -10.53 -4.71 -6.34
N GLN A 14 -9.73 -4.14 -5.43
CA GLN A 14 -8.98 -2.90 -5.69
C GLN A 14 -7.81 -3.12 -6.65
N ALA A 15 -7.18 -4.30 -6.60
CA ALA A 15 -6.11 -4.67 -7.54
C ALA A 15 -6.63 -4.92 -8.96
N VAL A 16 -7.89 -5.37 -9.11
CA VAL A 16 -8.55 -5.56 -10.40
C VAL A 16 -9.00 -4.23 -11.03
N LEU A 17 -9.28 -3.22 -10.22
CA LEU A 17 -9.58 -1.85 -10.69
C LEU A 17 -8.34 -1.01 -11.00
N ALA A 18 -7.13 -1.55 -10.80
CA ALA A 18 -5.94 -1.05 -11.48
C ALA A 18 -6.06 -1.42 -12.97
N HIS A 19 -6.93 -0.71 -13.68
CA HIS A 19 -6.95 -0.69 -15.13
C HIS A 19 -5.51 -0.47 -15.64
N PRO A 20 -5.12 -1.04 -16.79
CA PRO A 20 -3.92 -0.62 -17.50
C PRO A 20 -4.15 0.82 -17.95
N GLY A 21 -3.96 1.76 -17.02
CA GLY A 21 -4.16 3.17 -17.22
C GLY A 21 -3.11 3.65 -18.21
N ASP A 22 -3.47 4.67 -18.98
CA ASP A 22 -2.51 5.38 -19.82
C ASP A 22 -1.38 5.96 -18.94
N HIS A 23 -0.34 5.16 -18.72
CA HIS A 23 0.81 5.51 -17.92
C HIS A 23 1.66 6.61 -18.57
N GLY A 24 1.35 7.03 -19.80
CA GLY A 24 1.95 8.21 -20.44
C GLY A 24 1.57 9.52 -19.74
N SER A 25 0.44 9.53 -19.02
CA SER A 25 -0.03 10.67 -18.21
C SER A 25 0.26 10.52 -16.70
N ALA A 26 0.74 9.34 -16.27
CA ALA A 26 1.03 9.03 -14.87
C ALA A 26 2.34 9.72 -14.44
N SER A 27 2.25 10.99 -14.06
CA SER A 27 3.36 11.72 -13.46
C SER A 27 3.73 11.12 -12.10
N PRO A 28 5.01 10.94 -11.74
CA PRO A 28 5.42 10.55 -10.39
C PRO A 28 4.87 11.48 -9.30
N VAL A 29 4.58 12.73 -9.65
CA VAL A 29 3.96 13.73 -8.75
C VAL A 29 2.51 13.35 -8.41
N HIS A 30 1.84 12.53 -9.22
CA HIS A 30 0.49 12.02 -8.96
C HIS A 30 0.39 11.23 -7.64
N LEU A 31 1.45 10.50 -7.29
CA LEU A 31 1.54 9.79 -6.02
C LEU A 31 1.60 10.73 -4.81
N LEU A 32 1.97 11.99 -5.04
CA LEU A 32 2.11 13.01 -4.00
C LEU A 32 0.96 14.03 -3.99
N SER A 33 0.06 14.00 -4.98
CA SER A 33 -1.02 14.97 -5.12
C SER A 33 -2.41 14.46 -4.72
N GLN A 34 -2.58 13.15 -4.62
CA GLN A 34 -3.85 12.54 -4.20
C GLN A 34 -3.78 12.07 -2.74
N ALA A 35 -4.84 12.37 -1.98
CA ALA A 35 -4.87 12.14 -0.53
C ALA A 35 -4.84 10.64 -0.16
N ASP A 36 -5.44 9.78 -0.99
CA ASP A 36 -5.44 8.32 -0.88
C ASP A 36 -4.06 7.71 -1.16
N HIS A 37 -3.31 8.23 -2.13
CA HIS A 37 -1.92 7.83 -2.34
C HIS A 37 -1.03 8.23 -1.16
N LEU A 38 -1.18 9.45 -0.64
CA LEU A 38 -0.45 9.90 0.54
C LEU A 38 -0.76 9.03 1.77
N ALA A 39 -2.02 8.67 1.98
CA ALA A 39 -2.43 7.77 3.07
C ALA A 39 -1.79 6.38 2.92
N THR A 40 -1.76 5.85 1.69
CA THR A 40 -1.14 4.56 1.38
C THR A 40 0.37 4.58 1.62
N LEU A 41 1.06 5.63 1.17
CA LEU A 41 2.50 5.83 1.40
C LEU A 41 2.81 5.94 2.91
N ALA A 42 2.01 6.72 3.65
CA ALA A 42 2.16 6.85 5.09
C ALA A 42 2.02 5.49 5.80
N MET A 43 1.07 4.66 5.39
CA MET A 43 0.89 3.30 5.92
C MET A 43 2.09 2.41 5.63
N ILE A 44 2.61 2.41 4.40
CA ILE A 44 3.81 1.62 4.02
C ILE A 44 5.00 2.01 4.88
N ILE A 45 5.25 3.32 5.05
CA ILE A 45 6.34 3.84 5.88
C ILE A 45 6.17 3.40 7.34
N ALA A 46 4.96 3.55 7.90
CA ALA A 46 4.68 3.16 9.27
C ALA A 46 4.92 1.65 9.52
N LEU A 47 4.49 0.79 8.60
CA LEU A 47 4.73 -0.65 8.67
C LEU A 47 6.22 -1.00 8.55
N GLY A 48 6.94 -0.36 7.62
CA GLY A 48 8.38 -0.53 7.44
C GLY A 48 9.16 -0.14 8.68
N MET A 49 8.82 1.00 9.30
CA MET A 49 9.40 1.44 10.57
C MET A 49 9.08 0.43 11.68
N ALA A 50 7.82 0.02 11.85
CA ALA A 50 7.43 -0.94 12.87
C ALA A 50 8.19 -2.27 12.72
N ALA A 51 8.31 -2.79 11.50
CA ALA A 51 9.07 -3.99 11.19
C ALA A 51 10.56 -3.81 11.54
N TRP A 52 11.17 -2.69 11.12
CA TRP A 52 12.56 -2.41 11.46
C TRP A 52 12.78 -2.30 12.97
N LEU A 53 11.89 -1.62 13.71
CA LEU A 53 11.96 -1.53 15.16
C LEU A 53 11.87 -2.90 15.84
N PHE A 54 11.06 -3.81 15.30
CA PHE A 54 10.88 -5.16 15.83
C PHE A 54 12.01 -6.13 15.47
N LEU A 55 12.67 -5.90 14.33
CA LEU A 55 13.74 -6.75 13.80
C LEU A 55 15.14 -6.24 14.17
N ARG A 56 15.32 -4.94 14.40
CA ARG A 56 16.61 -4.38 14.80
C ARG A 56 17.01 -4.93 16.16
N GLY A 57 18.21 -5.52 16.25
CA GLY A 57 18.73 -6.11 17.49
C GLY A 57 18.31 -7.55 17.75
N ARG A 58 17.63 -8.21 16.80
CA ARG A 58 17.57 -9.68 16.78
C ARG A 58 18.93 -10.21 16.29
N PRO A 59 19.52 -11.22 16.94
CA PRO A 59 20.80 -11.81 16.53
C PRO A 59 20.71 -12.49 15.17
#